data_AF-A0A707YY30-F1
#
_entry.id   AF-A0A707YY30-F1
#
_cell.length_a   1.000
_cell.length_b   1.000
_cell.length_c   1.000
_cell.angle_alpha   90.00
_cell.angle_beta   90.00
_cell.angle_gamma   90.00
#
_symmetry.space_group_name_H-M   'P 1'
#
loop_
_entity.id
_entity.type
_entity.pdbx_description
1 polymer ?
#
loop_
_entity_poly.entity_id
_entity_poly.type
_entity_poly.pdbx_seq_one_letter_code
_entity_poly.pdbx_strand_id
1 'polypeptide(L)'
;SQQVTDACKKHGGFYLGSIGGPAAVLAQGSIKRLECVEYPELGMEAIWKIEVEDFPAFILVDDKGNDFFQQIQSSQCACCVK
;
A
#
# COMPACT_ATOMS: atom_id res chain seq x y z
N SER A 1 -3.04 -4.10 -9.92
CA SER A 1 -3.16 -4.64 -11.29
C SER A 1 -1.92 -5.45 -11.60
N GLN A 2 -1.98 -6.36 -12.58
CA GLN A 2 -0.83 -7.22 -12.92
C GLN A 2 0.44 -6.40 -13.26
N GLN A 3 0.27 -5.24 -13.88
CA GLN A 3 1.37 -4.33 -14.23
C GLN A 3 2.22 -3.91 -13.01
N VAL A 4 1.62 -3.76 -11.82
CA VAL A 4 2.34 -3.40 -10.60
C VAL A 4 3.19 -4.58 -10.11
N THR A 5 2.62 -5.78 -10.11
CA THR A 5 3.31 -7.02 -9.74
C THR A 5 4.50 -7.31 -10.65
N ASP A 6 4.32 -7.12 -11.96
CA ASP A 6 5.38 -7.30 -12.95
C ASP A 6 6.50 -6.26 -12.77
N ALA A 7 6.14 -5.00 -12.45
CA ALA A 7 7.11 -3.93 -12.18
C ALA A 7 7.91 -4.20 -10.90
N CYS A 8 7.26 -4.61 -9.81
CA CYS A 8 7.92 -5.01 -8.55
C CYS A 8 8.94 -6.12 -8.81
N LYS A 9 8.56 -7.17 -9.55
CA LYS A 9 9.45 -8.26 -9.93
C LYS A 9 10.64 -7.80 -10.78
N LYS A 10 10.40 -6.92 -11.76
CA LYS A 10 11.43 -6.45 -12.69
C LYS A 10 12.45 -5.52 -12.04
N HIS A 11 12.01 -4.68 -11.11
CA HIS A 11 12.81 -3.60 -10.54
C HIS A 11 13.22 -3.81 -9.08
N GLY A 12 12.86 -4.95 -8.47
CA GLY A 12 13.13 -5.24 -7.06
C GLY A 12 12.30 -4.38 -6.10
N GLY A 13 11.08 -4.02 -6.51
CA GLY A 13 10.16 -3.18 -5.73
C GLY A 13 9.23 -3.99 -4.83
N PHE A 14 8.64 -3.33 -3.84
CA PHE A 14 7.67 -3.90 -2.91
C PHE A 14 6.43 -3.01 -2.83
N TYR A 15 5.26 -3.62 -2.68
CA TYR A 15 4.03 -2.89 -2.40
C TYR A 15 3.56 -3.18 -0.99
N LEU A 16 3.50 -2.14 -0.17
CA LEU A 16 3.04 -2.22 1.22
C LEU A 16 1.61 -1.72 1.33
N GLY A 17 0.71 -2.58 1.82
CA GLY A 17 -0.68 -2.25 2.10
C GLY A 17 -0.86 -1.81 3.54
N SER A 18 -1.28 -0.57 3.74
CA SER A 18 -1.78 -0.12 5.05
C SER A 18 -3.26 -0.45 5.24
N ILE A 19 -3.74 -0.39 6.47
CA ILE A 19 -5.14 -0.61 6.80
C ILE A 19 -5.95 0.64 6.43
N GLY A 20 -6.92 0.48 5.52
CA GLY A 20 -7.85 1.55 5.16
C GLY A 20 -8.92 1.78 6.22
N GLY A 21 -9.23 3.03 6.53
CA GLY A 21 -10.28 3.42 7.49
C GLY A 21 -9.81 4.15 8.76
N PRO A 22 -8.82 3.64 9.53
CA PRO A 22 -8.43 4.20 10.82
C PRO A 22 -7.51 5.44 10.70
N ALA A 23 -7.88 6.41 9.85
CA ALA A 23 -7.06 7.58 9.55
C ALA A 23 -6.74 8.43 10.79
N ALA A 24 -7.71 8.62 11.70
CA ALA A 24 -7.50 9.38 12.93
C ALA A 24 -6.47 8.72 13.87
N VAL A 25 -6.53 7.39 13.99
CA VAL A 25 -5.59 6.62 14.83
C VAL A 25 -4.19 6.66 14.23
N LEU A 26 -4.07 6.49 12.90
CA LEU A 26 -2.80 6.60 12.21
C LEU A 26 -2.19 8.01 12.32
N ALA A 27 -3.01 9.05 12.17
CA ALA A 27 -2.56 10.43 12.31
C ALA A 27 -2.06 10.74 13.72
N GLN A 28 -2.75 10.26 14.75
CA GLN A 28 -2.37 10.51 16.14
C GLN A 28 -1.19 9.64 16.60
N GLY A 29 -1.15 8.37 16.21
CA GLY A 29 -0.18 7.40 16.71
C GLY A 29 1.11 7.33 15.89
N SER A 30 1.00 7.41 14.56
CA SER A 30 2.09 7.04 13.65
C SER A 30 2.69 8.21 12.86
N ILE A 31 1.95 9.30 12.62
CA ILE A 31 2.47 10.46 11.88
C ILE A 31 3.11 11.46 12.84
N LYS A 32 4.42 11.72 12.69
CA LYS A 32 5.19 12.59 13.59
C LYS A 32 5.44 13.98 13.02
N ARG A 33 5.60 14.08 11.71
CA ARG A 33 5.84 15.35 11.01
C ARG A 33 5.28 15.29 9.60
N LEU A 34 4.85 16.44 9.10
CA LEU A 34 4.26 16.61 7.77
C LEU A 34 4.73 17.93 7.18
N GLU A 35 5.30 17.88 5.98
CA GLU A 35 5.90 19.01 5.27
C GLU A 35 5.46 18.98 3.79
N CYS A 36 4.96 20.09 3.26
CA CYS A 36 4.65 20.22 1.83
C CYS A 36 5.96 20.47 1.08
N VAL A 37 6.27 19.61 0.10
CA VAL A 37 7.53 19.66 -0.65
C VAL A 37 7.33 20.34 -2.00
N GLU A 38 6.28 19.98 -2.74
CA GLU A 38 6.00 20.49 -4.08
C GLU A 38 4.49 20.57 -4.35
N TYR A 39 4.13 21.47 -5.26
CA TYR A 39 2.76 21.71 -5.76
C TYR A 39 1.72 22.08 -4.68
N PRO A 40 1.97 23.10 -3.83
CA PRO A 40 1.03 23.50 -2.77
C PRO A 40 -0.35 23.94 -3.29
N GLU A 41 -0.44 24.37 -4.54
CA GLU A 41 -1.69 24.74 -5.21
C GLU A 41 -2.66 23.57 -5.37
N LEU A 42 -2.18 22.32 -5.34
CA LEU A 42 -3.00 21.11 -5.39
C LEU A 42 -3.65 20.76 -4.03
N GLY A 43 -3.37 21.55 -2.99
CA GLY A 43 -3.97 21.39 -1.67
C GLY A 43 -3.66 20.02 -1.06
N MET A 44 -4.69 19.19 -0.85
CA MET A 44 -4.52 17.87 -0.24
C MET A 44 -3.78 16.86 -1.14
N GLU A 45 -3.71 17.12 -2.45
CA GLU A 45 -3.02 16.27 -3.45
C GLU A 45 -1.55 16.68 -3.67
N ALA A 46 -1.05 17.68 -2.95
CA ALA A 46 0.35 18.11 -3.03
C ALA A 46 1.33 16.98 -2.65
N ILE A 47 2.62 17.16 -2.98
CA ILE A 47 3.65 16.20 -2.55
C ILE A 47 4.01 16.49 -1.11
N TRP A 48 3.72 15.52 -0.23
CA TRP A 48 3.99 15.62 1.20
C TRP A 48 5.15 14.71 1.61
N LYS A 49 6.10 15.28 2.35
CA LYS A 49 7.09 14.51 3.10
C LYS A 49 6.55 14.28 4.51
N ILE A 50 6.36 13.01 4.85
CA ILE A 50 5.88 12.58 6.16
C ILE A 50 6.97 11.79 6.89
N GLU A 51 7.11 12.04 8.18
CA GLU A 51 7.93 11.23 9.08
C GLU A 51 6.99 10.36 9.91
N VAL A 52 7.22 9.05 9.90
CA VAL A 52 6.34 8.07 10.54
C VAL A 52 7.11 7.17 11.51
N GLU A 53 6.42 6.70 12.54
CA GLU A 53 6.89 5.73 13.52
C GLU A 53 5.81 4.65 13.69
N ASP A 54 6.21 3.39 13.82
CA ASP A 54 5.29 2.25 14.03
C ASP A 54 4.09 2.24 13.07
N PHE A 55 4.32 2.53 11.78
CA PHE A 55 3.26 2.60 10.78
C PHE A 55 2.90 1.18 10.29
N PRO A 56 1.68 0.68 10.58
CA PRO A 56 1.33 -0.70 10.26
C PRO A 56 1.10 -0.89 8.76
N ALA A 57 1.74 -1.90 8.19
CA ALA A 57 1.56 -2.31 6.80
C ALA A 57 1.87 -3.80 6.61
N PHE A 58 1.33 -4.37 5.52
CA PHE A 58 1.61 -5.73 5.06
C PHE A 58 2.29 -5.70 3.70
N ILE A 59 3.16 -6.67 3.42
CA ILE A 59 3.68 -6.88 2.07
C ILE A 59 2.57 -7.51 1.23
N LEU A 60 2.02 -6.73 0.31
CA LEU A 60 0.99 -7.19 -0.62
C LEU A 60 1.58 -7.76 -1.91
N VAL A 61 2.65 -7.12 -2.39
CA VAL A 61 3.42 -7.59 -3.55
C VAL A 61 4.89 -7.58 -3.18
N ASP A 62 5.58 -8.66 -3.50
CA ASP A 62 7.03 -8.79 -3.33
C ASP A 62 7.82 -8.61 -4.64
N ASP A 63 9.14 -8.59 -4.49
CA ASP A 63 10.12 -8.50 -5.56
C ASP A 63 10.24 -9.76 -6.43
N LYS A 64 9.44 -10.80 -6.17
CA LYS A 64 9.48 -12.10 -6.89
C LYS A 64 8.27 -12.27 -7.80
N GLY A 65 7.31 -11.34 -7.72
CA GLY A 65 6.05 -11.36 -8.44
C GLY A 65 4.94 -12.12 -7.71
N ASN A 66 5.06 -12.29 -6.40
CA ASN A 66 3.97 -12.81 -5.59
C ASN A 66 2.99 -11.68 -5.29
N ASP A 67 1.69 -11.99 -5.35
CA ASP A 67 0.59 -11.08 -5.02
C ASP A 67 -0.33 -11.76 -4.00
N PHE A 68 -0.51 -11.11 -2.85
CA PHE A 68 -1.35 -11.57 -1.75
C PHE A 68 -2.81 -11.80 -2.17
N PHE A 69 -3.38 -10.92 -2.98
CA PHE A 69 -4.81 -11.01 -3.34
C PHE A 69 -5.10 -12.10 -4.37
N GLN A 70 -4.13 -12.44 -5.23
CA GLN A 70 -4.27 -13.56 -6.17
C GLN A 70 -4.39 -14.90 -5.44
N GLN A 71 -3.70 -15.07 -4.31
CA GLN A 71 -3.75 -16.30 -3.51
C GLN A 71 -5.13 -16.50 -2.85
N ILE A 72 -5.78 -15.41 -2.42
CA ILE A 72 -7.12 -15.45 -1.84
C ILE A 72 -8.19 -15.75 -2.89
N GLN A 73 -8.09 -15.13 -4.07
CA GLN A 73 -9.04 -15.43 -5.16
C GLN A 73 -8.93 -16.89 -5.63
N SER A 74 -7.72 -17.45 -5.61
CA SER A 74 -7.46 -18.84 -6.04
C SER A 74 -7.93 -19.89 -5.04
N SER A 75 -8.21 -19.50 -3.78
CA SER A 75 -8.64 -20.42 -2.71
C SER A 75 -10.17 -20.55 -2.61
N GLN A 76 -10.92 -20.10 -3.62
CA GLN A 76 -12.33 -20.44 -3.74
C GLN A 76 -12.49 -21.95 -3.98
N CYS A 77 -13.32 -22.58 -3.14
CA CYS A 77 -13.74 -23.96 -3.29
C CYS A 77 -14.24 -24.21 -4.72
N ALA A 78 -13.60 -25.13 -5.45
CA ALA A 78 -14.02 -25.53 -6.79
C ALA A 78 -15.49 -26.01 -6.87
N CYS A 79 -16.13 -26.26 -5.73
CA CYS A 79 -17.50 -26.74 -5.62
C CYS A 79 -18.56 -25.62 -5.50
N CYS A 80 -18.18 -24.34 -5.43
CA CYS A 80 -19.10 -23.24 -5.11
C CYS A 80 -19.31 -22.20 -6.23
N VAL A 81 -18.78 -22.41 -7.44
CA VAL A 81 -19.12 -21.59 -8.61
C VAL A 81 -20.34 -22.22 -9.29
N LYS A 82 -21.53 -21.77 -8.91
CA LYS A 82 -22.76 -21.91 -9.71
C LYS A 82 -23.26 -20.53 -10.08
#